data_AF-A0A1Y4RSP0-F1
#
_entry.id   AF-A0A1Y4RSP0-F1
#
_cell.length_a   1.000
_cell.length_b   1.000
_cell.length_c   1.000
_cell.angle_alpha   90.00
_cell.angle_beta   90.00
_cell.angle_gamma   90.00
#
_symmetry.space_group_name_H-M   'P 1'
#
loop_
_entity.id
_entity.type
_entity.pdbx_description
1 polymer ?
#
loop_
_entity_poly.entity_id
_entity_poly.type
_entity_poly.pdbx_seq_one_letter_code
_entity_poly.pdbx_strand_id
1 'polypeptide(L)'
;MKHKFLLIIAAAFVLNLGIFSTTAFAASYTGHLDGVSGDTISGWAWDSENPQADVDVTVVIKNSADGSVIREVSEDADDYYSHLETQGIGTGNYGFSVNAALSSLPDGSYLAEAYANGSKLPNSLLLEKSQGTVTASSAASLRSLGVFYTTAYCPCYSCSEGWGRHTSTGAIATAGHTIAVDPRVIPYGSRVMINGTVYTAEDRGGGVKGNHIDIFFDTHGETRQYGTRNVEVFLLQ
;
A
#
# COMPACT_ATOMS: atom_id res chain seq x y z
N MET A 1 -28.70 -72.32 -27.42
CA MET A 1 -28.16 -71.43 -28.47
C MET A 1 -29.15 -70.29 -28.71
N LYS A 2 -28.62 -69.06 -28.76
CA LYS A 2 -29.22 -67.78 -29.18
C LYS A 2 -29.92 -66.94 -28.09
N HIS A 3 -29.10 -66.04 -27.56
CA HIS A 3 -29.40 -64.87 -26.75
C HIS A 3 -30.54 -64.00 -27.33
N LYS A 4 -31.42 -63.49 -26.45
CA LYS A 4 -32.19 -62.28 -26.73
C LYS A 4 -31.77 -61.20 -25.75
N PHE A 5 -31.02 -60.25 -26.29
CA PHE A 5 -30.64 -58.96 -25.73
C PHE A 5 -31.87 -58.04 -25.86
N LEU A 6 -32.28 -57.33 -24.80
CA LEU A 6 -33.14 -56.15 -24.98
C LEU A 6 -32.93 -55.13 -23.84
N LEU A 7 -32.10 -54.13 -24.17
CA LEU A 7 -32.16 -52.70 -23.87
C LEU A 7 -32.88 -52.25 -22.58
N ILE A 8 -32.08 -51.84 -21.59
CA ILE A 8 -32.47 -50.91 -20.52
C ILE A 8 -32.32 -49.49 -21.08
N ILE A 9 -33.44 -48.77 -21.27
CA ILE A 9 -33.44 -47.34 -21.59
C ILE A 9 -33.22 -46.59 -20.26
N ALA A 10 -32.02 -46.06 -20.06
CA ALA A 10 -31.74 -45.15 -18.96
C ALA A 10 -32.31 -43.77 -19.32
N ALA A 11 -33.36 -43.35 -18.61
CA ALA A 11 -33.87 -41.97 -18.68
C ALA A 11 -32.89 -41.05 -17.94
N ALA A 12 -32.16 -40.23 -18.68
CA ALA A 12 -31.31 -39.18 -18.11
C ALA A 12 -32.20 -38.07 -17.55
N PHE A 13 -32.33 -38.02 -16.22
CA PHE A 13 -32.95 -36.90 -15.50
C PHE A 13 -31.93 -35.77 -15.46
N VAL A 14 -32.04 -34.83 -16.42
CA VAL A 14 -31.21 -33.62 -16.44
C VAL A 14 -31.68 -32.71 -15.31
N LEU A 15 -30.96 -32.76 -14.19
CA LEU A 15 -31.12 -31.82 -13.09
C LEU A 15 -30.61 -30.46 -13.58
N ASN A 16 -31.54 -29.58 -13.93
CA ASN A 16 -31.24 -28.17 -14.21
C ASN A 16 -30.82 -27.50 -12.89
N LEU A 17 -29.54 -27.59 -12.56
CA LEU A 17 -28.92 -26.75 -11.54
C LEU A 17 -28.88 -25.34 -12.12
N GLY A 18 -29.94 -24.57 -11.87
CA GLY A 18 -29.93 -23.13 -12.07
C GLY A 18 -28.76 -22.57 -11.28
N ILE A 19 -27.71 -22.15 -11.98
CA ILE A 19 -26.61 -21.39 -11.41
C ILE A 19 -27.23 -20.04 -11.03
N PHE A 20 -27.70 -19.92 -9.79
CA PHE A 20 -27.91 -18.62 -9.18
C PHE A 20 -26.52 -18.03 -8.99
N SER A 21 -26.06 -17.26 -9.98
CA SER A 21 -24.97 -16.33 -9.80
C SER A 21 -25.46 -15.27 -8.82
N THR A 22 -25.34 -15.55 -7.53
CA THR A 22 -25.40 -14.51 -6.51
C THR A 22 -24.22 -13.60 -6.80
N THR A 23 -24.50 -12.39 -7.25
CA THR A 23 -23.53 -11.30 -7.18
C THR A 23 -23.22 -11.12 -5.70
N ALA A 24 -22.08 -11.67 -5.24
CA ALA A 24 -21.53 -11.31 -3.96
C ALA A 24 -21.18 -9.83 -4.07
N PHE A 25 -21.99 -8.97 -3.45
CA PHE A 25 -21.53 -7.63 -3.10
C PHE A 25 -20.32 -7.87 -2.19
N ALA A 26 -19.14 -7.39 -2.59
CA ALA A 26 -18.02 -7.35 -1.66
C ALA A 26 -18.45 -6.43 -0.51
N ALA A 27 -18.59 -6.99 0.70
CA ALA A 27 -18.94 -6.21 1.88
C ALA A 27 -18.00 -5.00 1.96
N SER A 28 -18.57 -3.80 1.99
CA SER A 28 -17.79 -2.57 2.07
C SER A 28 -17.46 -2.29 3.53
N TYR A 29 -16.40 -2.93 4.04
CA TYR A 29 -15.87 -2.62 5.36
C TYR A 29 -15.34 -1.19 5.38
N THR A 30 -15.72 -0.42 6.39
CA THR A 30 -15.20 0.93 6.65
C THR A 30 -14.28 0.86 7.85
N GLY A 31 -13.16 1.56 7.83
CA GLY A 31 -12.24 1.54 8.96
C GLY A 31 -10.99 2.33 8.66
N HIS A 32 -10.11 2.45 9.65
CA HIS A 32 -8.80 3.07 9.44
C HIS A 32 -7.81 2.64 10.53
N LEU A 33 -6.53 2.86 10.25
CA LEU A 33 -5.46 2.86 11.26
C LEU A 33 -5.35 4.24 11.91
N ASP A 34 -5.38 4.28 13.25
CA ASP A 34 -5.27 5.48 14.07
C ASP A 34 -3.82 5.91 14.28
N GLY A 35 -2.94 4.95 14.59
CA GLY A 35 -1.54 5.25 14.88
C GLY A 35 -0.80 4.14 15.60
N VAL A 36 0.34 4.52 16.19
CA VAL A 36 1.23 3.63 16.93
C VAL A 36 1.45 4.15 18.34
N SER A 37 1.41 3.25 19.31
CA SER A 37 1.86 3.49 20.69
C SER A 37 2.75 2.32 21.13
N GLY A 38 4.06 2.58 21.26
CA GLY A 38 5.05 1.54 21.54
C GLY A 38 5.07 0.47 20.44
N ASP A 39 4.77 -0.78 20.82
CA ASP A 39 4.69 -1.92 19.90
C ASP A 39 3.32 -2.12 19.26
N THR A 40 2.36 -1.28 19.60
CA THR A 40 0.95 -1.51 19.28
C THR A 40 0.49 -0.58 18.18
N ILE A 41 -0.24 -1.13 17.22
CA ILE A 41 -0.95 -0.40 16.18
C ILE A 41 -2.44 -0.44 16.54
N SER A 42 -3.09 0.71 16.53
CA SER A 42 -4.53 0.81 16.80
C SER A 42 -5.31 1.32 15.60
N GLY A 43 -6.61 1.06 15.59
CA GLY A 43 -7.52 1.51 14.56
C GLY A 43 -8.97 1.15 14.88
N TRP A 44 -9.84 1.24 13.88
CA TRP A 44 -11.18 0.65 13.94
C TRP A 44 -11.58 0.08 12.59
N ALA A 45 -12.49 -0.89 12.61
CA ALA A 45 -13.07 -1.51 11.43
C ALA A 45 -14.54 -1.87 11.70
N TRP A 46 -15.41 -1.56 10.75
CA TRP A 46 -16.84 -1.69 10.88
C TRP A 46 -17.47 -2.24 9.60
N ASP A 47 -18.33 -3.24 9.77
CA ASP A 47 -19.25 -3.70 8.74
C ASP A 47 -20.60 -2.98 8.89
N SER A 48 -20.88 -2.04 7.99
CA SER A 48 -22.17 -1.33 7.99
C SER A 48 -23.36 -2.22 7.62
N GLU A 49 -23.13 -3.33 6.93
CA GLU A 49 -24.16 -4.30 6.57
C GLU A 49 -24.50 -5.21 7.76
N ASN A 50 -23.54 -5.44 8.66
CA ASN A 50 -23.72 -6.23 9.89
C ASN A 50 -23.16 -5.51 11.14
N PRO A 51 -23.80 -4.42 11.63
CA PRO A 51 -23.26 -3.59 12.72
C PRO A 51 -23.15 -4.27 14.10
N GLN A 52 -23.55 -5.53 14.22
CA GLN A 52 -23.47 -6.33 15.45
C GLN A 52 -22.50 -7.50 15.33
N ALA A 53 -21.90 -7.69 14.15
CA ALA A 53 -20.91 -8.74 13.92
C ALA A 53 -19.52 -8.22 14.31
N ASP A 54 -18.74 -9.09 14.94
CA ASP A 54 -17.32 -8.85 15.17
C ASP A 54 -16.60 -8.84 13.82
N VAL A 55 -15.63 -7.92 13.66
CA VAL A 55 -14.83 -7.80 12.44
C VAL A 55 -13.42 -8.27 12.74
N ASP A 56 -12.98 -9.36 12.12
CA ASP A 56 -11.58 -9.80 12.21
C ASP A 56 -10.70 -8.82 11.43
N VAL A 57 -9.75 -8.20 12.11
CA VAL A 57 -8.81 -7.23 11.54
C VAL A 57 -7.42 -7.81 11.51
N THR A 58 -6.88 -7.93 10.29
CA THR A 58 -5.50 -8.30 10.05
C THR A 58 -4.67 -7.05 9.76
N VAL A 59 -3.66 -6.79 10.60
CA VAL A 59 -2.62 -5.78 10.35
C VAL A 59 -1.40 -6.44 9.73
N VAL A 60 -1.04 -5.98 8.53
CA VAL A 60 0.10 -6.46 7.74
C VAL A 60 1.19 -5.40 7.72
N ILE A 61 2.39 -5.74 8.18
CA ILE A 61 3.58 -4.90 8.09
C ILE A 61 4.45 -5.37 6.93
N LYS A 62 4.71 -4.47 5.99
CA LYS A 62 5.57 -4.71 4.85
C LYS A 62 6.85 -3.90 4.97
N ASN A 63 7.96 -4.48 4.49
CA ASN A 63 9.17 -3.71 4.26
C ASN A 63 8.89 -2.75 3.11
N SER A 64 9.08 -1.46 3.33
CA SER A 64 8.72 -0.50 2.31
C SER A 64 9.64 -0.54 1.09
N ALA A 65 10.87 -1.06 1.21
CA ALA A 65 11.85 -1.10 0.13
C ALA A 65 11.53 -2.11 -0.99
N ASP A 66 10.93 -3.25 -0.64
CA ASP A 66 10.64 -4.34 -1.56
C ASP A 66 9.19 -4.86 -1.51
N GLY A 67 8.37 -4.33 -0.59
CA GLY A 67 6.98 -4.74 -0.40
C GLY A 67 6.80 -6.11 0.26
N SER A 68 7.89 -6.75 0.71
CA SER A 68 7.81 -8.05 1.36
C SER A 68 7.05 -7.96 2.69
N VAL A 69 6.19 -8.93 2.95
CA VAL A 69 5.47 -9.03 4.23
C VAL A 69 6.47 -9.46 5.31
N ILE A 70 6.64 -8.61 6.32
CA ILE A 70 7.52 -8.84 7.47
C ILE A 70 6.74 -9.44 8.63
N ARG A 71 5.49 -8.99 8.81
CA ARG A 71 4.62 -9.46 9.88
C ARG A 71 3.16 -9.35 9.47
N GLU A 72 2.37 -10.27 10.01
CA GLU A 72 0.91 -10.28 9.91
C GLU A 72 0.37 -10.67 11.29
N VAL A 73 -0.58 -9.90 11.80
CA VAL A 73 -1.20 -10.12 13.11
C VAL A 73 -2.69 -9.83 12.98
N SER A 74 -3.54 -10.72 13.49
CA SER A 74 -4.99 -10.57 13.48
C SER A 74 -5.54 -10.44 14.89
N GLU A 75 -6.53 -9.58 15.08
CA GLU A 75 -7.32 -9.43 16.29
C GLU A 75 -8.77 -9.06 15.91
N ASP A 76 -9.71 -9.38 16.79
CA ASP A 76 -11.10 -8.96 16.63
C ASP A 76 -11.25 -7.46 16.96
N ALA A 77 -12.02 -6.73 16.15
CA ALA A 77 -12.34 -5.33 16.38
C ALA A 77 -13.59 -5.18 17.25
N ASP A 78 -13.44 -5.37 18.56
CA ASP A 78 -14.52 -5.32 19.55
C ASP A 78 -14.30 -4.27 20.66
N ASP A 79 -13.20 -3.50 20.61
CA ASP A 79 -12.92 -2.45 21.59
C ASP A 79 -13.92 -1.29 21.46
N TYR A 80 -14.44 -0.83 22.61
CA TYR A 80 -15.35 0.32 22.66
C TYR A 80 -14.62 1.66 22.57
N TYR A 81 -14.87 2.42 21.49
CA TYR A 81 -14.48 3.82 21.34
C TYR A 81 -15.72 4.73 21.36
N SER A 82 -15.88 5.51 22.43
CA SER A 82 -17.03 6.42 22.62
C SER A 82 -17.16 7.50 21.53
N HIS A 83 -16.07 7.83 20.82
CA HIS A 83 -16.12 8.78 19.72
C HIS A 83 -16.80 8.20 18.46
N LEU A 84 -16.85 6.88 18.29
CA LEU A 84 -17.48 6.24 17.13
C LEU A 84 -19.00 6.26 17.24
N GLU A 85 -19.52 5.98 18.44
CA GLU A 85 -20.96 6.07 18.75
C GLU A 85 -21.47 7.51 18.55
N THR A 86 -20.71 8.51 19.01
CA THR A 86 -21.08 9.94 18.84
C THR A 86 -20.98 10.44 17.39
N GLN A 87 -20.27 9.73 16.52
CA GLN A 87 -20.20 9.97 15.07
C GLN A 87 -21.28 9.20 14.28
N GLY A 88 -22.14 8.42 14.96
CA GLY A 88 -23.19 7.61 14.33
C GLY A 88 -22.70 6.30 13.72
N ILE A 89 -21.48 5.86 14.06
CA ILE A 89 -20.92 4.56 13.66
C ILE A 89 -21.39 3.53 14.70
N GLY A 90 -22.55 2.92 14.42
CA GLY A 90 -23.09 1.78 15.17
C GLY A 90 -23.06 1.90 16.70
N THR A 91 -22.60 0.86 17.39
CA THR A 91 -22.53 0.76 18.86
C THR A 91 -21.24 1.32 19.46
N GLY A 92 -20.25 1.66 18.62
CA GLY A 92 -18.92 2.09 19.06
C GLY A 92 -17.93 0.98 19.43
N ASN A 93 -18.35 -0.29 19.41
CA ASN A 93 -17.48 -1.46 19.67
C ASN A 93 -16.80 -1.95 18.39
N TYR A 94 -15.92 -1.13 17.82
CA TYR A 94 -15.30 -1.41 16.51
C TYR A 94 -13.80 -1.10 16.51
N GLY A 95 -13.23 -0.73 17.65
CA GLY A 95 -11.81 -0.47 17.79
C GLY A 95 -11.01 -1.77 17.81
N PHE A 96 -9.74 -1.69 17.43
CA PHE A 96 -8.78 -2.77 17.61
C PHE A 96 -7.43 -2.20 18.06
N SER A 97 -6.66 -3.04 18.76
CA SER A 97 -5.34 -2.70 19.27
C SER A 97 -4.42 -3.91 19.14
N VAL A 98 -3.57 -3.91 18.12
CA VAL A 98 -2.76 -5.06 17.72
C VAL A 98 -1.31 -4.86 18.15
N ASN A 99 -0.79 -5.77 18.97
CA ASN A 99 0.64 -5.78 19.29
C ASN A 99 1.44 -6.34 18.10
N ALA A 100 2.05 -5.43 17.33
CA ALA A 100 2.83 -5.76 16.15
C ALA A 100 4.34 -5.89 16.45
N ALA A 101 4.74 -5.83 17.71
CA ALA A 101 6.13 -5.94 18.17
C ALA A 101 7.10 -5.03 17.40
N LEU A 102 6.71 -3.77 17.16
CA LEU A 102 7.43 -2.83 16.28
C LEU A 102 8.87 -2.54 16.73
N SER A 103 9.13 -2.53 18.03
CA SER A 103 10.45 -2.35 18.62
C SER A 103 11.43 -3.46 18.26
N SER A 104 10.93 -4.65 17.94
CA SER A 104 11.73 -5.80 17.49
C SER A 104 12.15 -5.71 16.02
N LEU A 105 11.58 -4.78 15.25
CA LEU A 105 11.95 -4.59 13.86
C LEU A 105 13.36 -3.95 13.77
N PRO A 106 14.18 -4.36 12.78
CA PRO A 106 15.38 -3.64 12.42
C PRO A 106 15.10 -2.17 12.11
N ASP A 107 16.15 -1.34 12.17
CA ASP A 107 16.02 0.05 11.72
C ASP A 107 15.72 0.08 10.21
N GLY A 108 14.75 0.90 9.81
CA GLY A 108 14.24 0.96 8.44
C GLY A 108 12.81 1.51 8.33
N SER A 109 12.33 1.56 7.10
CA SER A 109 11.01 2.09 6.74
C SER A 109 10.03 0.95 6.43
N TYR A 110 8.84 1.01 7.01
CA TYR A 110 7.80 -0.01 6.89
C TYR A 110 6.44 0.61 6.55
N LEU A 111 5.58 -0.18 5.92
CA LEU A 111 4.20 0.17 5.62
C LEU A 111 3.29 -0.78 6.40
N ALA A 112 2.46 -0.25 7.28
CA ALA A 112 1.40 -1.02 7.94
C ALA A 112 0.06 -0.80 7.23
N GLU A 113 -0.58 -1.90 6.84
CA GLU A 113 -1.89 -1.92 6.19
C GLU A 113 -2.85 -2.74 7.05
N ALA A 114 -4.14 -2.38 7.06
CA ALA A 114 -5.16 -3.16 7.76
C ALA A 114 -6.15 -3.77 6.77
N TYR A 115 -6.67 -4.94 7.09
CA TYR A 115 -7.65 -5.68 6.32
C TYR A 115 -8.77 -6.14 7.25
N ALA A 116 -10.02 -5.88 6.90
CA ALA A 116 -11.20 -6.36 7.61
C ALA A 116 -11.76 -7.57 6.85
N ASN A 117 -11.78 -8.75 7.48
CA ASN A 117 -12.19 -10.02 6.85
C ASN A 117 -11.57 -10.21 5.45
N GLY A 118 -10.28 -9.88 5.32
CA GLY A 118 -9.50 -9.97 4.08
C GLY A 118 -9.69 -8.81 3.08
N SER A 119 -10.60 -7.87 3.34
CA SER A 119 -10.77 -6.66 2.51
C SER A 119 -9.91 -5.52 3.04
N LYS A 120 -9.04 -4.95 2.19
CA LYS A 120 -8.14 -3.86 2.59
C LYS A 120 -8.93 -2.64 3.06
N LEU A 121 -8.66 -2.17 4.28
CA LEU A 121 -9.20 -0.93 4.82
C LEU A 121 -8.52 0.29 4.18
N PRO A 122 -9.22 1.44 4.12
CA PRO A 122 -8.59 2.66 3.67
C PRO A 122 -7.54 3.12 4.69
N ASN A 123 -6.51 3.80 4.17
CA ASN A 123 -5.34 4.29 4.89
C ASN A 123 -4.34 3.20 5.29
N SER A 124 -3.09 3.60 5.37
CA SER A 124 -1.99 2.78 5.86
C SER A 124 -1.20 3.63 6.86
N LEU A 125 -0.19 3.08 7.54
CA LEU A 125 0.76 3.88 8.32
C LEU A 125 2.15 3.71 7.74
N LEU A 126 2.87 4.82 7.55
CA LEU A 126 4.30 4.78 7.35
C LEU A 126 4.99 4.76 8.70
N LEU A 127 5.80 3.73 8.90
CA LEU A 127 6.54 3.50 10.12
C LEU A 127 8.02 3.66 9.84
N GLU A 128 8.66 4.58 10.55
CA GLU A 128 10.11 4.74 10.54
C GLU A 128 10.66 4.22 11.86
N LYS A 129 11.50 3.19 11.79
CA LYS A 129 12.19 2.58 12.94
C LYS A 129 13.64 3.04 12.94
N SER A 130 14.06 3.74 13.99
CA SER A 130 15.45 4.18 14.18
C SER A 130 15.80 4.20 15.66
N GLN A 131 16.90 3.55 16.05
CA GLN A 131 17.48 3.64 17.41
C GLN A 131 16.44 3.45 18.52
N GLY A 132 15.66 2.36 18.42
CA GLY A 132 14.62 2.00 19.40
C GLY A 132 13.34 2.86 19.38
N THR A 133 13.28 3.90 18.56
CA THR A 133 12.08 4.75 18.40
C THR A 133 11.34 4.36 17.13
N VAL A 134 10.01 4.21 17.24
CA VAL A 134 9.11 4.04 16.09
C VAL A 134 8.31 5.32 15.95
N THR A 135 8.42 5.95 14.77
CA THR A 135 7.57 7.08 14.42
C THR A 135 6.56 6.60 13.40
N ALA A 136 5.27 6.80 13.69
CA ALA A 136 4.20 6.54 12.74
C ALA A 136 3.69 7.86 12.17
N SER A 137 3.48 7.86 10.86
CA SER A 137 2.75 8.92 10.17
C SER A 137 1.63 8.30 9.35
N SER A 138 0.49 8.97 9.32
CA SER A 138 -0.66 8.46 8.58
C SER A 138 -0.36 8.46 7.09
N ALA A 139 -0.42 7.28 6.49
CA ALA A 139 -0.51 7.10 5.06
C ALA A 139 -1.96 7.23 4.56
N ALA A 140 -2.90 7.75 5.37
CA ALA A 140 -4.18 8.27 4.87
C ALA A 140 -3.99 9.40 3.85
N SER A 141 -2.78 9.97 3.81
CA SER A 141 -2.30 10.87 2.77
C SER A 141 -1.80 10.15 1.52
N LEU A 142 -1.62 8.83 1.50
CA LEU A 142 -1.01 8.13 0.38
C LEU A 142 -2.04 7.69 -0.66
N ARG A 143 -2.17 8.49 -1.71
CA ARG A 143 -2.93 8.10 -2.91
C ARG A 143 -2.03 7.34 -3.88
N SER A 144 -2.32 6.06 -4.14
CA SER A 144 -1.62 5.33 -5.20
C SER A 144 -1.77 6.06 -6.54
N LEU A 145 -0.65 6.28 -7.21
CA LEU A 145 -0.57 6.80 -8.56
C LEU A 145 -0.46 5.66 -9.59
N GLY A 146 -0.38 4.41 -9.13
CA GLY A 146 -0.14 3.22 -9.94
C GLY A 146 1.35 2.89 -10.10
N VAL A 147 1.63 1.99 -11.03
CA VAL A 147 3.00 1.52 -11.32
C VAL A 147 3.71 2.50 -12.25
N PHE A 148 4.90 2.93 -11.84
CA PHE A 148 5.79 3.78 -12.62
C PHE A 148 7.03 2.99 -13.04
N TYR A 149 7.48 3.29 -14.25
CA TYR A 149 8.81 2.93 -14.71
C TYR A 149 9.82 3.87 -14.05
N THR A 150 10.80 3.33 -13.34
CA THR A 150 11.81 4.14 -12.63
C THR A 150 13.22 3.86 -13.11
N THR A 151 13.98 4.93 -13.29
CA THR A 151 15.41 4.92 -13.60
C THR A 151 16.18 5.72 -12.57
N ALA A 152 17.50 5.82 -12.77
CA ALA A 152 18.38 6.56 -11.91
C ALA A 152 19.32 7.47 -12.71
N TYR A 153 19.53 8.69 -12.21
CA TYR A 153 20.49 9.65 -12.73
C TYR A 153 21.35 10.22 -11.61
N CYS A 154 22.47 10.84 -11.99
CA CYS A 154 23.43 11.42 -11.05
C CYS A 154 24.07 12.67 -11.70
N PRO A 155 24.87 13.45 -10.97
CA PRO A 155 25.36 14.74 -11.47
C PRO A 155 26.52 14.62 -12.47
N CYS A 156 26.83 13.41 -12.96
CA CYS A 156 27.87 13.26 -13.96
C CYS A 156 27.40 13.79 -15.32
N TYR A 157 28.35 14.17 -16.18
CA TYR A 157 28.05 14.77 -17.48
C TYR A 157 27.14 13.88 -18.36
N SER A 158 27.34 12.56 -18.34
CA SER A 158 26.57 11.64 -19.18
C SER A 158 25.11 11.45 -18.73
N CYS A 159 24.82 11.58 -17.43
CA CYS A 159 23.47 11.43 -16.90
C CYS A 159 22.71 12.75 -16.86
N SER A 160 23.41 13.85 -16.65
CA SER A 160 22.81 15.19 -16.48
C SER A 160 23.00 16.10 -17.68
N GLU A 161 23.64 15.65 -18.77
CA GLU A 161 23.99 16.47 -19.94
C GLU A 161 24.79 17.74 -19.56
N GLY A 162 25.60 17.66 -18.50
CA GLY A 162 26.40 18.77 -17.98
C GLY A 162 25.68 19.70 -17.01
N TRP A 163 24.40 19.47 -16.71
CA TRP A 163 23.64 20.24 -15.71
C TRP A 163 24.03 19.93 -14.26
N GLY A 164 24.72 18.82 -14.01
CA GLY A 164 25.17 18.46 -12.67
C GLY A 164 23.99 18.23 -11.73
N ARG A 165 23.91 19.04 -10.66
CA ARG A 165 22.84 18.96 -9.64
C ARG A 165 21.73 19.99 -9.85
N HIS A 166 21.78 20.78 -10.91
CA HIS A 166 20.79 21.84 -11.13
C HIS A 166 19.48 21.23 -11.62
N THR A 167 18.42 21.35 -10.82
CA THR A 167 17.09 20.87 -11.21
C THR A 167 16.27 21.93 -11.95
N SER A 168 15.22 21.51 -12.65
CA SER A 168 14.31 22.42 -13.34
C SER A 168 13.55 23.39 -12.42
N THR A 169 13.40 23.10 -11.12
CA THR A 169 12.80 24.04 -10.15
C THR A 169 13.82 25.02 -9.56
N GLY A 170 15.11 24.81 -9.81
CA GLY A 170 16.20 25.57 -9.19
C GLY A 170 16.69 25.00 -7.86
N ALA A 171 16.14 23.88 -7.39
CA ALA A 171 16.67 23.14 -6.26
C ALA A 171 18.02 22.49 -6.61
N ILE A 172 18.79 22.13 -5.59
CA ILE A 172 20.03 21.35 -5.74
C ILE A 172 19.70 19.89 -5.48
N ALA A 173 19.86 19.06 -6.51
CA ALA A 173 19.54 17.65 -6.45
C ALA A 173 20.33 16.93 -5.34
N THR A 174 19.61 16.20 -4.49
CA THR A 174 20.16 15.46 -3.34
C THR A 174 19.62 14.03 -3.33
N ALA A 175 20.49 13.05 -3.07
CA ALA A 175 20.10 11.64 -3.03
C ALA A 175 19.11 11.37 -1.90
N GLY A 176 18.18 10.44 -2.13
CA GLY A 176 17.09 10.14 -1.18
C GLY A 176 16.06 11.26 -1.02
N HIS A 177 16.09 12.28 -1.87
CA HIS A 177 15.16 13.42 -1.84
C HIS A 177 14.67 13.80 -3.24
N THR A 178 15.57 14.08 -4.19
CA THR A 178 15.18 14.66 -5.49
C THR A 178 14.78 13.59 -6.51
N ILE A 179 13.68 13.84 -7.23
CA ILE A 179 13.29 13.08 -8.42
C ILE A 179 12.97 13.98 -9.60
N ALA A 180 13.26 13.48 -10.81
CA ALA A 180 12.77 14.04 -12.06
C ALA A 180 11.47 13.35 -12.49
N VAL A 181 10.48 14.13 -12.91
CA VAL A 181 9.13 13.63 -13.24
C VAL A 181 8.56 14.29 -14.50
N ASP A 182 7.40 13.79 -14.96
CA ASP A 182 6.49 14.56 -15.82
C ASP A 182 5.57 15.43 -14.96
N PRO A 183 5.70 16.77 -14.97
CA PRO A 183 4.90 17.66 -14.11
C PRO A 183 3.39 17.62 -14.37
N ARG A 184 2.97 17.06 -15.52
CA ARG A 184 1.55 16.87 -15.86
C ARG A 184 0.93 15.68 -15.13
N VAL A 185 1.75 14.74 -14.67
CA VAL A 185 1.34 13.55 -13.91
C VAL A 185 1.63 13.74 -12.42
N ILE A 186 2.84 14.21 -12.09
CA ILE A 186 3.27 14.53 -10.72
C ILE A 186 3.72 15.99 -10.70
N PRO A 187 2.89 16.94 -10.25
CA PRO A 187 3.27 18.36 -10.20
C PRO A 187 4.51 18.61 -9.35
N TYR A 188 5.29 19.64 -9.68
CA TYR A 188 6.44 20.04 -8.86
C TYR A 188 6.06 20.33 -7.41
N GLY A 189 6.96 20.00 -6.48
CA GLY A 189 6.73 20.09 -5.04
C GLY A 189 5.91 18.94 -4.46
N SER A 190 5.29 18.10 -5.29
CA SER A 190 4.64 16.88 -4.82
C SER A 190 5.65 15.97 -4.13
N ARG A 191 5.24 15.37 -3.02
CA ARG A 191 6.02 14.36 -2.33
C ARG A 191 5.44 12.99 -2.67
N VAL A 192 6.30 12.06 -3.08
CA VAL A 192 5.88 10.69 -3.42
C VAL A 192 6.72 9.67 -2.67
N MET A 193 6.10 8.57 -2.29
CA MET A 193 6.79 7.42 -1.75
C MET A 193 7.07 6.42 -2.88
N ILE A 194 8.34 6.03 -2.98
CA ILE A 194 8.83 5.02 -3.90
C ILE A 194 9.68 4.06 -3.09
N ASN A 195 9.26 2.80 -2.99
CA ASN A 195 9.97 1.79 -2.20
C ASN A 195 10.33 2.29 -0.78
N GLY A 196 9.36 2.91 -0.10
CA GLY A 196 9.54 3.40 1.28
C GLY A 196 10.31 4.67 1.48
N THR A 197 11.01 5.15 0.45
CA THR A 197 11.69 6.44 0.53
C THR A 197 10.76 7.52 -0.01
N VAL A 198 10.65 8.63 0.72
CA VAL A 198 9.88 9.80 0.29
C VAL A 198 10.77 10.73 -0.52
N TYR A 199 10.36 11.02 -1.75
CA TYR A 199 11.03 11.92 -2.67
C TYR A 199 10.16 13.14 -2.97
N THR A 200 10.78 14.21 -3.44
CA THR A 200 10.15 15.46 -3.86
C THR A 200 10.36 15.67 -5.35
N ALA A 201 9.27 15.96 -6.07
CA ALA A 201 9.29 16.29 -7.50
C ALA A 201 9.90 17.68 -7.72
N GLU A 202 11.17 17.72 -8.10
CA GLU A 202 11.93 18.97 -8.26
C GLU A 202 12.60 19.10 -9.63
N ASP A 203 12.62 18.03 -10.43
CA ASP A 203 13.37 18.02 -11.68
C ASP A 203 12.56 17.48 -12.88
N ARG A 204 13.09 17.65 -14.09
CA ARG A 204 12.59 16.99 -15.30
C ARG A 204 13.76 16.56 -16.19
N GLY A 205 13.59 15.43 -16.86
CA GLY A 205 14.45 15.01 -17.98
C GLY A 205 13.73 15.16 -19.32
N GLY A 206 14.51 15.21 -20.40
CA GLY A 206 13.97 15.16 -21.78
C GLY A 206 13.13 13.90 -22.02
N GLY A 207 13.63 12.74 -21.56
CA GLY A 207 12.98 11.43 -21.67
C GLY A 207 12.02 11.05 -20.54
N VAL A 208 11.89 11.88 -19.49
CA VAL A 208 11.00 11.61 -18.36
C VAL A 208 9.60 12.14 -18.69
N LYS A 209 8.70 11.22 -19.08
CA LYS A 209 7.34 11.51 -19.59
C LYS A 209 6.34 10.45 -19.13
N GLY A 210 5.12 10.86 -18.84
CA GLY A 210 4.06 9.96 -18.36
C GLY A 210 4.41 9.33 -17.01
N ASN A 211 4.16 8.03 -16.86
CA ASN A 211 4.47 7.26 -15.65
C ASN A 211 5.94 6.84 -15.59
N HIS A 212 6.85 7.81 -15.75
CA HIS A 212 8.29 7.65 -15.64
C HIS A 212 8.84 8.60 -14.57
N ILE A 213 9.65 8.07 -13.65
CA ILE A 213 10.40 8.85 -12.66
C ILE A 213 11.89 8.52 -12.77
N ASP A 214 12.74 9.54 -12.78
CA ASP A 214 14.19 9.37 -12.70
C ASP A 214 14.68 9.80 -11.31
N ILE A 215 15.26 8.87 -10.56
CA ILE A 215 15.65 9.11 -9.16
C ILE A 215 17.09 9.60 -9.10
N PHE A 216 17.33 10.69 -8.36
CA PHE A 216 18.67 11.25 -8.22
C PHE A 216 19.52 10.44 -7.22
N PHE A 217 20.76 10.14 -7.63
CA PHE A 217 21.81 9.54 -6.80
C PHE A 217 23.08 10.39 -6.85
N ASP A 218 23.93 10.27 -5.83
CA ASP A 218 25.16 11.07 -5.75
C ASP A 218 26.23 10.58 -6.73
N THR A 219 26.25 9.28 -7.04
CA THR A 219 27.27 8.67 -7.90
C THR A 219 26.70 7.85 -9.05
N HIS A 220 27.47 7.77 -10.13
CA HIS A 220 27.14 6.94 -11.28
C HIS A 220 27.27 5.42 -10.99
N GLY A 221 27.93 5.05 -9.89
CA GLY A 221 27.94 3.67 -9.42
C GLY A 221 26.58 3.25 -8.87
N GLU A 222 25.98 4.10 -8.04
CA GLU A 222 24.67 3.89 -7.44
C GLU A 222 23.56 3.84 -8.48
N THR A 223 23.61 4.68 -9.52
CA THR A 223 22.61 4.64 -10.59
C THR A 223 22.59 3.29 -11.31
N ARG A 224 23.78 2.73 -11.62
CA ARG A 224 23.90 1.41 -12.24
C ARG A 224 23.44 0.29 -11.31
N GLN A 225 23.68 0.42 -10.01
CA GLN A 225 23.23 -0.55 -9.01
C GLN A 225 21.71 -0.51 -8.84
N TYR A 226 21.10 0.66 -8.88
CA TYR A 226 19.65 0.80 -8.84
C TYR A 226 19.00 0.15 -10.07
N GLY A 227 19.56 0.43 -11.25
CA GLY A 227 19.11 -0.10 -12.53
C GLY A 227 17.77 0.51 -12.96
N THR A 228 16.89 -0.34 -13.46
CA THR A 228 15.55 0.04 -13.93
C THR A 228 14.52 -0.83 -13.25
N ARG A 229 13.42 -0.23 -12.78
CA ARG A 229 12.39 -0.95 -12.02
C ARG A 229 10.99 -0.52 -12.46
N ASN A 230 10.01 -1.36 -12.17
CA ASN A 230 8.60 -0.98 -12.17
C ASN A 230 8.13 -1.06 -10.72
N VAL A 231 7.70 0.07 -10.17
CA VAL A 231 7.38 0.19 -8.75
C VAL A 231 6.07 0.94 -8.59
N GLU A 232 5.28 0.54 -7.59
CA GLU A 232 4.10 1.31 -7.22
C GLU A 232 4.55 2.62 -6.55
N VAL A 233 3.92 3.73 -6.95
CA VAL A 233 4.22 5.06 -6.43
C VAL A 233 3.01 5.61 -5.72
N PHE A 234 3.23 6.16 -4.53
CA PHE A 234 2.17 6.76 -3.73
C PHE A 234 2.41 8.25 -3.60
N LEU A 235 1.41 9.07 -3.92
CA LEU A 235 1.44 10.50 -3.66
C LEU A 235 1.10 10.76 -2.20
N LEU A 236 1.91 11.56 -1.50
CA LEU A 236 1.61 12.10 -0.17
C LEU A 236 0.71 13.33 -0.35
N GLN A 237 -0.48 13.30 0.25
CA GLN A 237 -1.51 14.35 0.27
C GLN A 237 -1.50 15.16 1.57
#